data_AF-A0A928BNE5-F1
#
_entry.id   AF-A0A928BNE5-F1
#
_cell.length_a   1.000
_cell.length_b   1.000
_cell.length_c   1.000
_cell.angle_alpha   90.00
_cell.angle_beta   90.00
_cell.angle_gamma   90.00
#
_symmetry.space_group_name_H-M   'P 1'
#
loop_
_entity.id
_entity.type
_entity.pdbx_description
1 polymer ?
#
loop_
_entity_poly.entity_id
_entity_poly.type
_entity_poly.pdbx_seq_one_letter_code
_entity_poly.pdbx_strand_id
1 'polypeptide(L)'
;MRKFVLLLMVWGSTLVAQAEDYPYLTFEMTDGAKVSVSVESLKLSFSETTLTAGSQTFTLSNLAKMYFTTTSETTTDIESIDNLSIDRMLSKDDEVYDLSGKLVLRGTSSKGKLTRGVYIIKTKEGISKIAVK
;
A
#
# COMPACT_ATOMS: atom_id res chain seq x y z
N MET A 1 6.70 26.46 57.56
CA MET A 1 5.74 26.87 56.51
C MET A 1 6.15 26.16 55.23
N ARG A 2 5.30 25.23 54.78
CA ARG A 2 5.56 24.37 53.62
C ARG A 2 4.96 25.01 52.37
N LYS A 3 5.52 24.62 51.22
CA LYS A 3 4.97 24.72 49.85
C LYS A 3 5.19 26.08 49.20
N PHE A 4 6.16 26.18 48.28
CA PHE A 4 6.07 26.88 46.99
C PHE A 4 7.40 26.75 46.22
N VAL A 5 7.82 25.51 45.95
CA VAL A 5 8.84 25.22 44.92
C VAL A 5 8.28 24.11 44.04
N LEU A 6 7.30 24.47 43.22
CA LEU A 6 6.70 23.60 42.21
C LEU A 6 6.22 24.50 41.07
N LEU A 7 7.18 25.10 40.36
CA LEU A 7 6.88 25.79 39.13
C LEU A 7 8.05 25.58 38.15
N LEU A 8 7.67 25.10 36.96
CA LEU A 8 8.43 25.13 35.72
C LEU A 8 9.59 24.10 35.57
N MET A 9 9.22 22.85 35.35
CA MET A 9 10.05 21.91 34.59
C MET A 9 9.22 21.27 33.47
N VAL A 10 8.79 22.09 32.52
CA VAL A 10 8.39 21.61 31.19
C VAL A 10 9.56 21.95 30.28
N TRP A 11 10.59 21.11 30.31
CA TRP A 11 11.65 21.14 29.32
C TRP A 11 11.15 20.38 28.11
N GLY A 12 11.16 21.06 26.97
CA GLY A 12 10.50 20.66 25.74
C GLY A 12 10.81 19.23 25.36
N SER A 13 9.76 18.43 25.26
CA SER A 13 9.76 17.23 24.44
C SER A 13 9.89 17.69 23.00
N THR A 14 11.12 17.93 22.53
CA THR A 14 11.36 17.97 21.09
C THR A 14 11.05 16.57 20.59
N LEU A 15 9.87 16.38 20.02
CA LEU A 15 9.57 15.19 19.23
C LEU A 15 10.50 15.27 18.02
N VAL A 16 11.68 14.67 18.15
CA VAL A 16 12.59 14.50 17.03
C VAL A 16 11.97 13.38 16.20
N ALA A 17 11.04 13.73 15.31
CA ALA A 17 10.62 12.82 14.26
C ALA A 17 11.86 12.60 13.38
N GLN A 18 12.54 11.47 13.55
CA GLN A 18 13.68 11.10 12.74
C GLN A 18 13.12 10.72 11.37
N ALA A 19 13.69 11.24 10.28
CA ALA A 19 13.27 10.84 8.93
C ALA A 19 13.47 9.33 8.68
N GLU A 20 14.32 8.68 9.48
CA GLU A 20 14.49 7.22 9.51
C GLU A 20 13.20 6.47 9.86
N ASP A 21 12.29 7.08 10.64
CA ASP A 21 11.02 6.45 11.01
C ASP A 21 10.03 6.36 9.82
N TYR A 22 10.32 7.02 8.69
CA TYR A 22 9.46 7.06 7.51
C TYR A 22 10.19 6.56 6.25
N PRO A 23 10.25 5.23 6.04
CA PRO A 23 11.03 4.63 4.95
C PRO A 23 10.47 4.87 3.55
N TYR A 24 9.34 5.56 3.39
CA TYR A 24 8.70 5.80 2.10
C TYR A 24 8.37 7.28 1.89
N LEU A 25 8.57 7.76 0.66
CA LEU A 25 7.96 8.98 0.14
C LEU A 25 6.79 8.59 -0.77
N THR A 26 5.59 9.00 -0.38
CA THR A 26 4.35 8.75 -1.10
C THR A 26 3.99 9.94 -1.98
N PHE A 27 3.65 9.66 -3.23
CA PHE A 27 3.19 10.58 -4.25
C PHE A 27 1.69 10.32 -4.45
N GLU A 28 0.86 11.31 -4.14
CA GLU A 28 -0.59 11.25 -4.39
C GLU A 28 -0.91 12.08 -5.62
N MET A 29 -1.60 11.46 -6.57
CA MET A 29 -2.04 12.06 -7.82
C MET A 29 -3.40 12.74 -7.66
N THR A 30 -3.77 13.61 -8.59
CA THR A 30 -5.04 14.36 -8.55
C THR A 30 -6.30 13.49 -8.67
N ASP A 31 -6.16 12.27 -9.17
CA ASP A 31 -7.21 11.24 -9.20
C ASP A 31 -7.26 10.38 -7.91
N GLY A 32 -6.37 10.63 -6.95
CA GLY A 32 -6.25 9.90 -5.70
C GLY A 32 -5.38 8.65 -5.78
N ALA A 33 -4.81 8.31 -6.93
CA ALA A 33 -3.83 7.23 -7.04
C ALA A 33 -2.58 7.58 -6.23
N LYS A 34 -2.00 6.57 -5.58
CA LYS A 34 -0.81 6.74 -4.73
C LYS A 34 0.30 5.81 -5.17
N VAL A 35 1.53 6.33 -5.11
CA VAL A 35 2.75 5.54 -5.32
C VAL A 35 3.75 5.87 -4.22
N SER A 36 4.26 4.87 -3.52
CA SER A 36 5.29 5.03 -2.51
C SER A 36 6.63 4.54 -3.03
N VAL A 37 7.65 5.37 -2.86
CA VAL A 37 9.04 5.05 -3.23
C VAL A 37 9.88 5.00 -1.96
N SER A 38 10.68 3.94 -1.81
CA SER A 38 11.60 3.81 -0.67
C SER A 38 12.61 4.97 -0.64
N VAL A 39 12.84 5.53 0.55
CA VAL A 39 13.75 6.66 0.77
C VAL A 39 15.23 6.25 0.74
N GLU A 40 15.55 4.97 0.97
CA GLU A 40 16.91 4.44 1.13
C GLU A 40 17.83 4.75 -0.07
N SER A 41 17.26 4.86 -1.28
CA SER A 41 17.98 5.18 -2.51
C SER A 41 17.28 6.25 -3.36
N LEU A 42 16.44 7.05 -2.73
CA LEU A 42 15.59 8.01 -3.43
C LEU A 42 16.41 9.14 -4.05
N LYS A 43 16.32 9.27 -5.37
CA LYS A 43 16.78 10.43 -6.13
C LYS A 43 15.58 11.10 -6.77
N LEU A 44 15.48 12.42 -6.59
CA LEU A 44 14.48 13.26 -7.24
C LEU A 44 15.15 14.07 -8.35
N SER A 45 14.59 14.04 -9.55
CA SER A 45 14.98 14.93 -10.64
C SER A 45 13.76 15.52 -11.32
N PHE A 46 13.85 16.79 -11.70
CA PHE A 46 12.80 17.50 -12.42
C PHE A 46 13.24 17.70 -13.87
N SER A 47 12.30 17.53 -14.79
CA SER A 47 12.49 17.83 -16.21
C SER A 47 11.22 18.44 -16.76
N GLU A 48 11.24 19.73 -17.08
CA GLU A 48 10.09 20.49 -17.63
C GLU A 48 8.79 20.25 -16.83
N THR A 49 7.97 19.31 -17.27
CA THR A 49 6.65 18.99 -16.71
C THR A 49 6.63 17.70 -15.90
N THR A 50 7.77 17.06 -15.63
CA THR A 50 7.85 15.78 -14.94
C THR A 50 8.78 15.80 -13.73
N LEU A 51 8.44 14.97 -12.75
CA LEU A 51 9.26 14.63 -11.59
C LEU A 51 9.56 13.14 -11.65
N THR A 52 10.84 12.78 -11.64
CA THR A 52 11.30 11.39 -11.52
C THR A 52 11.77 11.15 -10.09
N ALA A 53 11.27 10.07 -9.48
CA ALA A 53 11.61 9.63 -8.14
C ALA A 53 12.02 8.15 -8.18
N GLY A 54 13.32 7.87 -8.04
CA GLY A 54 13.84 6.53 -8.28
C GLY A 54 13.54 6.08 -9.72
N SER A 55 12.77 5.01 -9.89
CA SER A 55 12.32 4.51 -11.20
C SER A 55 10.96 5.04 -11.65
N GLN A 56 10.26 5.79 -10.79
CA GLN A 56 8.91 6.30 -11.07
C GLN A 56 8.97 7.69 -11.68
N THR A 57 8.07 7.99 -12.62
CA THR A 57 7.95 9.32 -13.22
C THR A 57 6.51 9.81 -13.13
N PHE A 58 6.36 11.04 -12.64
CA PHE A 58 5.09 11.69 -12.41
C PHE A 58 4.98 12.94 -13.26
N THR A 59 3.84 13.14 -13.91
CA THR A 59 3.51 14.43 -14.54
C THR A 59 3.13 15.42 -13.44
N LEU A 60 3.81 16.57 -13.38
CA LEU A 60 3.63 17.58 -12.32
C LEU A 60 2.20 18.12 -12.25
N SER A 61 1.52 18.27 -13.40
CA SER A 61 0.11 18.71 -13.43
C SER A 61 -0.85 17.76 -12.73
N ASN A 62 -0.46 16.50 -12.56
CA ASN A 62 -1.27 15.46 -11.97
C ASN A 62 -0.80 15.13 -10.55
N LEU A 63 0.26 15.76 -10.03
CA LEU A 63 0.78 15.52 -8.69
C LEU A 63 0.06 16.43 -7.69
N ALA A 64 -0.73 15.85 -6.79
CA ALA A 64 -1.48 16.60 -5.79
C ALA A 64 -0.64 16.94 -4.56
N LYS A 65 0.07 15.95 -4.01
CA LYS A 65 0.96 16.14 -2.85
C LYS A 65 1.98 15.01 -2.73
N MET A 66 3.02 15.28 -1.94
CA MET A 66 4.03 14.31 -1.55
C MET A 66 4.14 14.29 -0.02
N TYR A 67 4.23 13.12 0.60
CA TYR A 67 4.37 13.00 2.05
C TYR A 67 5.08 11.71 2.44
N PHE A 68 5.82 11.75 3.54
CA PHE A 68 6.52 10.59 4.08
C PHE A 68 5.56 9.67 4.85
N THR A 69 5.73 8.35 4.70
CA THR A 69 4.88 7.34 5.33
C THR A 69 5.71 6.22 5.95
N THR A 70 5.19 5.62 7.02
CA THR A 70 5.82 4.49 7.70
C THR A 70 5.62 3.17 6.94
N THR A 71 4.57 3.10 6.13
CA THR A 71 4.20 1.97 5.26
C THR A 71 4.03 2.43 3.82
N SER A 72 4.23 1.54 2.84
CA SER A 72 3.86 1.82 1.46
C SER A 72 2.35 2.04 1.36
N GLU A 73 1.95 3.19 0.83
CA GLU A 73 0.57 3.51 0.44
C GLU A 73 0.35 3.36 -1.07
N THR A 74 1.29 2.75 -1.80
CA THR A 74 1.15 2.47 -3.22
C THR A 74 -0.17 1.74 -3.47
N THR A 75 -1.09 2.38 -4.20
CA THR A 75 -2.31 1.76 -4.67
C THR A 75 -1.96 0.96 -5.92
N THR A 76 -1.27 -0.18 -5.75
CA THR A 76 -1.11 -1.12 -6.86
C THR A 76 -2.42 -1.88 -7.03
N ASP A 77 -3.00 -1.82 -8.24
CA ASP A 77 -3.85 -2.91 -8.70
C ASP A 77 -3.04 -4.21 -8.59
N ILE A 78 -3.43 -5.06 -7.62
CA ILE A 78 -2.85 -6.36 -7.23
C ILE A 78 -1.58 -6.26 -6.38
N GLU A 79 -1.73 -6.51 -5.08
CA GLU A 79 -0.67 -6.42 -4.06
C GLU A 79 0.27 -7.63 -4.03
N SER A 80 -0.15 -8.79 -4.56
CA SER A 80 0.69 -9.99 -4.66
C SER A 80 0.19 -10.96 -5.74
N ILE A 81 1.14 -11.61 -6.43
CA ILE A 81 0.91 -12.81 -7.23
C ILE A 81 1.37 -13.99 -6.37
N ASP A 82 0.48 -14.52 -5.55
CA ASP A 82 0.80 -15.70 -4.78
C ASP A 82 0.63 -16.96 -5.66
N ASN A 83 1.71 -17.70 -5.86
CA ASN A 83 1.67 -19.08 -6.37
C ASN A 83 1.11 -20.00 -5.27
N LEU A 84 -0.17 -19.86 -4.94
CA LEU A 84 -0.78 -20.64 -3.89
C LEU A 84 -1.07 -22.04 -4.40
N SER A 85 -0.39 -23.00 -3.77
CA SER A 85 -0.86 -24.36 -3.65
C SER A 85 -2.35 -24.37 -3.27
N ILE A 86 -3.06 -25.39 -3.74
CA ILE A 86 -4.53 -25.53 -3.77
C ILE A 86 -5.21 -25.41 -2.37
N ASP A 87 -4.44 -25.32 -1.28
CA ASP A 87 -4.88 -25.42 0.11
C ASP A 87 -5.23 -24.11 0.83
N ARG A 88 -5.20 -22.92 0.17
CA ARG A 88 -5.71 -21.71 0.85
C ARG A 88 -7.23 -21.85 1.04
N MET A 89 -7.66 -22.14 2.26
CA MET A 89 -9.07 -22.08 2.66
C MET A 89 -9.54 -20.64 2.51
N LEU A 90 -10.50 -20.42 1.62
CA LEU A 90 -11.16 -19.13 1.47
C LEU A 90 -11.98 -18.84 2.73
N SER A 91 -11.87 -17.61 3.22
CA SER A 91 -12.71 -17.11 4.29
C SER A 91 -14.15 -16.91 3.79
N LYS A 92 -15.11 -16.81 4.71
CA LYS A 92 -16.55 -16.66 4.40
C LYS A 92 -16.87 -15.43 3.54
N ASP A 93 -16.01 -14.42 3.59
CA ASP A 93 -16.20 -13.13 2.94
C ASP A 93 -15.32 -12.96 1.68
N ASP A 94 -14.56 -13.99 1.30
CA ASP A 94 -13.71 -13.92 0.12
C ASP A 94 -14.51 -14.12 -1.17
N GLU A 95 -14.17 -13.35 -2.18
CA GLU A 95 -14.79 -13.37 -3.51
C GLU A 95 -13.73 -13.70 -4.57
N VAL A 96 -14.06 -14.61 -5.48
CA VAL A 96 -13.18 -15.03 -6.57
C VAL A 96 -13.82 -14.63 -7.89
N TYR A 97 -13.05 -13.95 -8.73
CA TYR A 97 -13.44 -13.46 -10.04
C TYR A 97 -12.57 -14.10 -11.12
N ASP A 98 -13.16 -14.38 -12.28
CA ASP A 98 -12.37 -14.68 -13.49
C ASP A 98 -11.76 -13.40 -14.09
N LEU A 99 -10.93 -13.56 -15.13
CA LEU A 99 -10.29 -12.43 -15.82
C LEU A 99 -11.26 -11.50 -16.56
N SER A 100 -12.53 -11.91 -16.73
CA SER A 100 -13.58 -11.06 -17.28
C SER A 100 -14.29 -10.21 -16.22
N GLY A 101 -13.92 -10.37 -14.95
CA GLY A 101 -14.54 -9.69 -13.82
C GLY A 101 -15.84 -10.36 -13.35
N LYS A 102 -16.14 -11.58 -13.81
CA LYS A 102 -17.32 -12.33 -13.35
C LYS A 102 -17.00 -13.04 -12.05
N LEU A 103 -17.87 -12.88 -11.05
CA LEU A 103 -17.81 -13.61 -9.79
C LEU A 103 -18.06 -15.11 -10.05
N VAL A 104 -17.06 -15.94 -9.75
CA VAL A 104 -17.10 -17.40 -9.94
C VAL A 104 -17.28 -18.16 -8.64
N LEU A 105 -16.88 -17.60 -7.51
CA LEU A 105 -17.00 -18.27 -6.20
C LEU A 105 -17.05 -17.23 -5.06
N ARG A 106 -17.80 -17.54 -3.99
CA ARG A 106 -17.86 -16.74 -2.76
C ARG A 106 -17.84 -17.63 -1.51
N GLY A 107 -17.05 -17.26 -0.51
CA GLY A 107 -17.06 -17.86 0.83
C GLY A 107 -16.26 -19.16 0.99
N THR A 108 -16.56 -19.92 2.05
CA THR A 108 -15.84 -21.12 2.54
C THR A 108 -16.00 -22.37 1.65
N SER A 109 -16.19 -22.20 0.35
CA SER A 109 -16.21 -23.31 -0.59
C SER A 109 -14.80 -23.63 -1.03
N SER A 110 -14.42 -24.90 -0.95
CA SER A 110 -13.13 -25.39 -1.43
C SER A 110 -12.92 -25.00 -2.90
N LYS A 111 -11.70 -24.60 -3.26
CA LYS A 111 -11.28 -24.32 -4.65
C LYS A 111 -11.50 -25.49 -5.62
N GLY A 112 -11.91 -26.69 -5.16
CA GLY A 112 -12.22 -27.87 -5.97
C GLY A 112 -13.34 -27.68 -7.01
N LYS A 113 -14.01 -26.53 -7.05
CA LYS A 113 -14.94 -26.13 -8.13
C LYS A 113 -14.33 -25.22 -9.19
N LEU A 114 -13.12 -24.70 -8.99
CA LEU A 114 -12.45 -23.85 -9.98
C LEU A 114 -11.74 -24.74 -11.00
N THR A 115 -12.05 -24.51 -12.26
CA THR A 115 -11.30 -25.10 -13.37
C THR A 115 -9.88 -24.53 -13.43
N ARG A 116 -8.98 -25.21 -14.15
CA ARG A 116 -7.65 -24.66 -14.45
C ARG A 116 -7.77 -23.28 -15.07
N GLY A 117 -6.98 -22.33 -14.58
CA GLY A 117 -7.07 -20.95 -15.03
C GLY A 117 -6.51 -19.94 -14.04
N VAL A 118 -6.64 -18.67 -14.40
CA VAL A 118 -6.16 -17.55 -13.59
C VAL A 118 -7.35 -16.77 -13.06
N TYR A 119 -7.30 -16.41 -11.78
CA TYR A 119 -8.39 -15.75 -11.07
C TYR A 119 -7.89 -14.59 -10.22
N ILE A 120 -8.79 -13.67 -9.90
CA ILE A 120 -8.60 -12.58 -8.95
C ILE A 120 -9.36 -12.92 -7.67
N ILE A 121 -8.70 -12.90 -6.52
CA ILE A 121 -9.34 -13.06 -5.21
C ILE A 121 -9.37 -11.69 -4.54
N LYS A 122 -10.57 -11.28 -4.14
CA LYS A 122 -10.80 -10.13 -3.27
C LYS A 122 -11.08 -10.64 -1.86
N THR A 123 -10.22 -10.29 -0.92
CA THR A 123 -10.39 -10.56 0.52
C THR A 123 -10.60 -9.23 1.25
N LYS A 124 -10.75 -9.28 2.58
CA LYS A 124 -10.71 -8.06 3.41
C LYS A 124 -9.32 -7.43 3.46
N GLU A 125 -8.28 -8.22 3.23
CA GLU A 125 -6.88 -7.78 3.32
C GLU A 125 -6.39 -7.16 2.02
N GLY A 126 -7.00 -7.49 0.88
CA GLY A 126 -6.60 -6.92 -0.40
C GLY A 126 -7.06 -7.74 -1.62
N ILE A 127 -6.49 -7.43 -2.77
CA ILE A 127 -6.75 -8.11 -4.04
C ILE A 127 -5.50 -8.85 -4.49
N SER A 128 -5.64 -10.15 -4.78
CA SER A 128 -4.54 -11.02 -5.21
C SER A 128 -4.87 -11.80 -6.48
N LYS A 129 -3.86 -12.14 -7.27
CA LYS A 129 -4.01 -12.98 -8.47
C LYS A 129 -3.51 -14.39 -8.19
N ILE A 130 -4.30 -15.39 -8.57
CA ILE A 130 -3.97 -16.81 -8.39
C ILE A 130 -4.00 -17.58 -9.71
N ALA A 131 -3.19 -18.62 -9.82
CA ALA A 131 -3.24 -19.58 -10.91
C ALA A 131 -3.61 -20.97 -10.36
N VAL A 132 -4.69 -21.55 -10.86
CA VAL A 132 -5.15 -22.92 -10.56
C VAL A 132 -4.59 -23.85 -11.63
N LYS A 133 -3.77 -24.82 -11.22
CA LYS A 133 -3.15 -25.84 -12.09
C LYS A 133 -3.87 -27.18 -11.99
#